data_AF-A0A1M6WV24-F1
#
_entry.id   AF-A0A1M6WV24-F1
#
_cell.length_a   1.000
_cell.length_b   1.000
_cell.length_c   1.000
_cell.angle_alpha   90.00
_cell.angle_beta   90.00
_cell.angle_gamma   90.00
#
_symmetry.space_group_name_H-M   'P 1'
#
loop_
_entity.id
_entity.type
_entity.pdbx_description
1 polymer ?
#
loop_
_entity_poly.entity_id
_entity_poly.type
_entity_poly.pdbx_seq_one_letter_code
_entity_poly.pdbx_strand_id
1 'polypeptide(L)'
;MLFHYYRMITALNLPFSLAAAVLAWLATDYDWYIFLRTFGTGWLTGGFFMALFLFQLRYNHLYYFYHNKGYSRTRLIVWSYVINVCEVITLVYAYKLIHAYVTPA
;
A
#
# COMPACT_ATOMS: atom_id res chain seq x y z
N MET A 1 18.09 3.10 -3.07
CA MET A 1 17.48 4.45 -3.04
C MET A 1 16.00 4.42 -3.41
N LEU A 2 15.60 3.77 -4.50
CA LEU A 2 14.18 3.49 -4.81
C LEU A 2 13.48 2.79 -3.63
N PHE A 3 14.12 1.78 -3.05
CA PHE A 3 13.61 1.09 -1.86
C PHE A 3 13.45 2.00 -0.62
N HIS A 4 14.29 3.03 -0.47
CA HIS A 4 14.17 3.98 0.64
C HIS A 4 12.93 4.86 0.48
N TYR A 5 12.73 5.39 -0.73
CA TYR A 5 11.50 6.13 -1.08
C TYR A 5 10.26 5.25 -0.88
N TYR A 6 10.31 4.03 -1.40
CA TYR A 6 9.25 3.02 -1.23
C TYR A 6 8.90 2.84 0.26
N ARG A 7 9.88 2.51 1.10
CA ARG A 7 9.68 2.29 2.54
C ARG A 7 9.01 3.47 3.23
N MET A 8 9.38 4.71 2.87
CA MET A 8 8.77 5.91 3.45
C MET A 8 7.31 6.10 3.01
N ILE A 9 7.02 5.89 1.72
CA ILE A 9 5.64 5.95 1.20
C ILE A 9 4.79 4.86 1.86
N THR A 10 5.30 3.64 1.94
CA THR A 10 4.60 2.51 2.56
C THR A 10 4.33 2.74 4.04
N ALA A 11 5.29 3.28 4.78
CA ALA A 11 5.10 3.64 6.19
C ALA A 11 3.99 4.69 6.40
N LEU A 12 3.85 5.63 5.46
CA LEU A 12 2.76 6.61 5.49
C LEU A 12 1.42 6.01 5.02
N ASN A 13 1.43 5.06 4.08
CA ASN A 13 0.24 4.41 3.53
C ASN A 13 -0.41 3.45 4.54
N LEU A 14 0.42 2.67 5.24
CA LEU A 14 0.02 1.63 6.18
C LEU A 14 -1.03 2.07 7.21
N PRO A 15 -0.87 3.16 7.96
CA PRO A 15 -1.88 3.55 8.96
C PRO A 15 -3.25 3.86 8.36
N PHE A 16 -3.31 4.50 7.18
CA PHE A 16 -4.59 4.82 6.54
C PHE A 16 -5.28 3.58 5.97
N SER A 17 -4.51 2.72 5.30
CA SER A 17 -5.02 1.48 4.73
C SER A 17 -5.48 0.50 5.79
N LEU A 18 -4.72 0.36 6.89
CA LEU A 18 -5.14 -0.44 8.05
C LEU A 18 -6.35 0.16 8.75
N ALA A 19 -6.39 1.47 8.99
CA ALA A 19 -7.53 2.09 9.64
C ALA A 19 -8.83 1.85 8.86
N ALA A 20 -8.81 2.05 7.54
CA ALA A 20 -9.96 1.76 6.69
C ALA A 20 -10.37 0.28 6.74
N ALA A 21 -9.39 -0.63 6.69
CA ALA A 21 -9.65 -2.07 6.74
C ALA A 21 -10.23 -2.51 8.09
N VAL A 22 -9.69 -2.02 9.20
CA VAL A 22 -10.18 -2.32 10.55
C VAL A 22 -11.60 -1.79 10.73
N LEU A 23 -11.89 -0.56 10.28
CA LEU A 23 -13.25 -0.01 10.36
C LEU A 23 -14.26 -0.84 9.56
N ALA A 24 -13.90 -1.28 8.34
CA ALA A 24 -14.77 -2.14 7.53
C ALA A 24 -14.96 -3.53 8.16
N TRP A 25 -13.91 -4.09 8.76
CA TRP A 25 -13.95 -5.39 9.45
C TRP A 25 -14.86 -5.36 10.67
N LEU A 26 -14.76 -4.30 11.49
CA LEU A 26 -15.64 -4.09 12.64
C LEU A 26 -17.10 -3.86 12.22
N ALA A 27 -17.33 -3.26 11.06
CA ALA A 27 -18.68 -3.02 10.53
C ALA A 27 -19.33 -4.25 9.87
N THR A 28 -18.60 -5.36 9.74
CA THR A 28 -19.04 -6.56 9.01
C THR A 28 -18.85 -7.84 9.80
N ASP A 29 -19.05 -7.76 11.12
CA ASP A 29 -18.97 -8.90 12.05
C ASP A 29 -17.68 -9.72 11.89
N TYR A 30 -16.56 -9.02 11.69
CA TYR A 30 -15.23 -9.60 11.58
C TYR A 30 -14.98 -10.47 10.31
N ASP A 31 -15.62 -10.16 9.17
CA ASP A 31 -15.33 -10.81 7.89
C ASP A 31 -13.93 -10.48 7.35
N TRP A 32 -13.03 -11.48 7.39
CA TRP A 32 -11.66 -11.37 6.89
C TRP A 32 -11.54 -11.08 5.40
N TYR A 33 -12.49 -11.53 4.57
CA TYR A 33 -12.49 -11.21 3.14
C TYR A 33 -12.68 -9.69 2.94
N ILE A 34 -13.61 -9.10 3.70
CA ILE A 34 -13.88 -7.66 3.65
C ILE A 34 -12.69 -6.85 4.18
N PHE A 35 -12.05 -7.31 5.27
CA PHE A 35 -10.81 -6.71 5.75
C PHE A 35 -9.74 -6.67 4.66
N LEU A 36 -9.41 -7.82 4.05
CA LEU A 36 -8.35 -7.91 3.04
C LEU A 36 -8.66 -7.10 1.79
N ARG A 37 -9.92 -7.15 1.32
CA ARG A 37 -10.38 -6.35 0.17
C ARG A 37 -10.28 -4.86 0.44
N THR A 38 -10.69 -4.41 1.62
CA THR A 38 -10.64 -2.99 2.00
C THR A 38 -9.20 -2.52 2.20
N PHE A 39 -8.37 -3.33 2.87
CA PHE A 39 -6.94 -3.08 3.01
C PHE A 39 -6.26 -2.93 1.65
N GLY A 40 -6.44 -3.91 0.75
CA GLY A 40 -5.86 -3.86 -0.60
C GLY A 40 -6.35 -2.68 -1.43
N THR A 41 -7.65 -2.33 -1.32
CA THR A 41 -8.20 -1.14 -1.98
C THR A 41 -7.55 0.14 -1.44
N GLY A 42 -7.48 0.30 -0.11
CA GLY A 42 -6.80 1.44 0.53
C GLY A 42 -5.33 1.53 0.14
N TRP A 43 -4.63 0.39 0.12
CA TRP A 43 -3.21 0.26 -0.18
C TRP A 43 -2.85 0.77 -1.57
N LEU A 44 -3.76 0.62 -2.53
CA LEU A 44 -3.59 1.05 -3.92
C LEU A 44 -4.22 2.41 -4.22
N THR A 45 -5.15 2.89 -3.40
CA THR A 45 -5.91 4.10 -3.69
C THR A 45 -5.77 5.14 -2.59
N GLY A 46 -6.79 5.30 -1.74
CA GLY A 46 -6.88 6.37 -0.76
C GLY A 46 -5.68 6.47 0.17
N GLY A 47 -5.18 5.33 0.67
CA GLY A 47 -3.98 5.29 1.52
C GLY A 47 -2.73 5.70 0.76
N PHE A 48 -2.56 5.24 -0.47
CA PHE A 48 -1.40 5.60 -1.31
C PHE A 48 -1.40 7.08 -1.70
N PHE A 49 -2.55 7.63 -2.10
CA PHE A 49 -2.65 9.06 -2.43
C PHE A 49 -2.42 9.94 -1.20
N MET A 50 -2.96 9.56 -0.04
CA MET A 50 -2.72 10.27 1.21
C MET A 50 -1.24 10.22 1.60
N ALA A 51 -0.58 9.07 1.44
CA ALA A 51 0.85 8.92 1.67
C ALA A 51 1.68 9.82 0.74
N LEU A 52 1.35 9.88 -0.56
CA LEU A 52 2.02 10.77 -1.51
C LEU A 52 1.86 12.23 -1.15
N PHE A 53 0.64 12.65 -0.75
CA PHE A 53 0.35 14.01 -0.34
C PHE A 53 1.15 14.40 0.92
N LEU A 54 1.11 13.58 1.97
CA LEU A 54 1.85 13.82 3.21
C LEU A 54 3.37 13.80 2.99
N PHE A 55 3.86 12.89 2.13
CA PHE A 55 5.26 12.86 1.76
C PHE A 55 5.67 14.15 1.05
N GLN A 56 4.84 14.67 0.15
CA GLN A 56 5.11 15.93 -0.52
C GLN A 56 5.13 17.11 0.45
N LEU A 57 4.23 17.14 1.44
CA LEU A 57 4.22 18.21 2.45
C LEU A 57 5.46 18.17 3.35
N ARG A 58 5.85 16.98 3.85
CA ARG A 58 6.89 16.84 4.87
C ARG A 58 8.30 16.67 4.31
N TYR A 59 8.42 16.03 3.15
CA TYR A 59 9.70 15.58 2.60
C TYR A 59 9.98 16.12 1.18
N ASN A 60 9.41 17.28 0.83
CA ASN A 60 9.63 17.88 -0.49
C ASN A 60 11.13 18.05 -0.82
N HIS A 61 11.93 18.40 0.19
CA HIS A 61 13.38 18.57 0.06
C HIS A 61 14.10 17.29 -0.41
N LEU A 62 13.57 16.10 -0.06
CA LEU A 62 14.14 14.83 -0.50
C LEU A 62 13.95 14.59 -2.00
N TYR A 63 12.96 15.21 -2.65
CA TYR A 63 12.82 15.11 -4.10
C TYR A 63 14.01 15.73 -4.83
N TYR A 64 14.58 16.83 -4.33
CA TYR A 64 15.80 17.41 -4.90
C TYR A 64 16.99 16.46 -4.78
N PHE A 65 17.11 15.74 -3.65
CA PHE A 65 18.14 14.72 -3.47
C PHE A 65 18.02 13.58 -4.50
N TYR A 66 16.80 13.07 -4.75
CA TYR A 66 16.60 12.03 -5.75
C TYR A 66 16.80 12.53 -7.18
N HIS A 67 16.38 13.78 -7.45
CA HIS A 67 16.57 14.43 -8.74
C HIS A 67 18.06 14.58 -9.07
N ASN A 68 18.87 15.02 -8.11
CA ASN A 68 20.33 15.12 -8.26
C ASN A 68 21.01 13.77 -8.54
N LYS A 69 20.32 12.66 -8.27
CA LYS A 69 20.76 11.30 -8.56
C LYS A 69 20.15 10.71 -9.83
N GLY A 70 19.49 11.54 -10.65
CA GLY A 70 18.90 11.14 -11.93
C GLY A 70 17.54 10.45 -11.84
N TYR A 71 16.89 10.45 -10.67
CA TYR A 71 15.55 9.88 -10.51
C TYR A 71 14.50 10.98 -10.56
N SER A 72 13.64 10.93 -11.58
CA SER A 72 12.47 11.80 -11.64
C SER A 72 11.44 11.40 -10.58
N ARG A 73 10.68 12.39 -10.11
CA ARG A 73 9.58 12.18 -9.17
C ARG A 73 8.57 11.16 -9.70
N THR A 74 8.21 11.25 -10.97
CA THR A 74 7.27 10.32 -11.62
C THR A 74 7.80 8.89 -11.58
N ARG A 75 9.09 8.68 -11.87
CA ARG A 75 9.71 7.35 -11.82
C ARG A 75 9.62 6.75 -10.41
N LEU A 76 9.85 7.55 -9.36
CA LEU A 76 9.73 7.10 -7.97
C LEU A 76 8.31 6.66 -7.61
N ILE A 77 7.32 7.47 -7.98
CA ILE A 77 5.90 7.19 -7.70
C ILE A 77 5.46 5.92 -8.43
N VAL A 78 5.77 5.81 -9.73
CA VAL A 78 5.41 4.63 -10.53
C VAL A 78 6.05 3.36 -9.98
N TRP A 79 7.34 3.40 -9.62
CA TRP A 79 7.99 2.24 -9.01
C TRP A 79 7.34 1.82 -7.70
N SER A 80 7.03 2.76 -6.81
CA SER A 80 6.33 2.43 -5.56
C SER A 80 4.94 1.86 -5.81
N TYR A 81 4.22 2.40 -6.80
CA TYR A 81 2.90 1.90 -7.15
C TYR A 81 2.93 0.47 -7.68
N VAL A 82 3.89 0.16 -8.57
CA VAL A 82 4.08 -1.20 -9.10
C VAL A 82 4.36 -2.19 -7.97
N ILE A 83 5.20 -1.82 -6.99
CA ILE A 83 5.48 -2.69 -5.84
C ILE A 83 4.20 -2.92 -5.01
N ASN A 84 3.41 -1.88 -4.73
CA ASN A 84 2.14 -2.05 -4.01
C ASN A 84 1.17 -2.98 -4.76
N VAL A 85 1.10 -2.88 -6.09
CA VAL A 85 0.28 -3.79 -6.91
C VAL A 85 0.76 -5.23 -6.76
N CYS A 86 2.07 -5.48 -6.85
CA CYS A 86 2.65 -6.81 -6.64
C CYS A 86 2.33 -7.36 -5.24
N GLU A 87 2.38 -6.53 -4.20
CA GLU A 87 2.03 -6.93 -2.83
C GLU A 87 0.56 -7.31 -2.69
N VAL A 88 -0.36 -6.52 -3.25
CA VAL A 88 -1.80 -6.85 -3.20
C VAL A 88 -2.10 -8.13 -3.97
N ILE A 89 -1.49 -8.30 -5.15
CA ILE A 89 -1.61 -9.55 -5.91
C ILE A 89 -1.13 -10.74 -5.06
N THR A 90 0.07 -10.63 -4.48
CA THR A 90 0.66 -11.67 -3.62
C THR A 90 -0.27 -12.00 -2.44
N LEU A 91 -0.82 -10.98 -1.79
CA LEU A 91 -1.73 -11.14 -0.67
C LEU A 91 -3.02 -11.88 -1.07
N VAL A 92 -3.62 -11.51 -2.20
CA VAL A 92 -4.84 -12.14 -2.71
C VAL A 92 -4.59 -13.60 -3.09
N TYR A 93 -3.48 -13.90 -3.76
CA TYR A 93 -3.11 -15.28 -4.10
C TYR A 93 -2.83 -16.11 -2.84
N ALA A 94 -2.11 -15.56 -1.87
CA ALA A 94 -1.85 -16.23 -0.60
C ALA A 94 -3.15 -16.55 0.15
N TYR A 95 -4.08 -15.60 0.22
CA TYR A 95 -5.40 -15.82 0.83
C TYR A 95 -6.18 -16.95 0.14
N LYS A 96 -6.25 -16.93 -1.20
CA LYS A 96 -6.92 -17.98 -1.98
C LYS A 96 -6.30 -19.36 -1.73
N LEU A 97 -4.98 -19.43 -1.71
CA LEU A 97 -4.25 -20.67 -1.48
C LEU A 97 -4.54 -21.23 -0.08
N ILE A 98 -4.45 -20.39 0.96
CA ILE A 98 -4.77 -20.79 2.34
C ILE A 98 -6.22 -21.25 2.46
N HIS A 99 -7.17 -20.50 1.89
CA HIS A 99 -8.59 -20.86 1.95
C HIS A 99 -8.87 -22.22 1.27
N ALA A 100 -8.21 -22.50 0.15
CA ALA A 100 -8.33 -23.79 -0.54
C ALA A 100 -7.81 -24.97 0.30
N TYR A 101 -6.77 -24.76 1.13
CA TYR A 101 -6.24 -25.79 2.02
C TYR A 101 -7.07 -25.98 3.30
N VAL A 102 -7.66 -24.91 3.85
CA VAL A 102 -8.39 -24.96 5.13
C VAL A 102 -9.83 -25.45 4.95
N THR A 103 -10.44 -25.20 3.80
CA THR A 103 -11.78 -25.69 3.44
C THR A 103 -11.70 -26.61 2.22
N PRO A 104 -11.12 -27.82 2.35
CA PRO A 104 -11.22 -28.80 1.28
C PRO A 104 -12.70 -29.21 1.13
N ALA A 105 -13.16 -29.25 -0.12
CA ALA A 105 -14.52 -29.63 -0.48
C ALA A 105 -14.91 -31.03 0.04
#